data_AF-A0A8S1CBN3-F1
#
_entry.id   AF-A0A8S1CBN3-F1
#
_cell.length_a   1.000
_cell.length_b   1.000
_cell.length_c   1.000
_cell.angle_alpha   90.00
_cell.angle_beta   90.00
_cell.angle_gamma   90.00
#
_symmetry.space_group_name_H-M   'P 1'
#
loop_
_entity.id
_entity.type
_entity.pdbx_description
1 polymer ?
#
loop_
_entity_poly.entity_id
_entity_poly.type
_entity_poly.pdbx_seq_one_letter_code
_entity_poly.pdbx_strand_id
1 'polypeptide(L)'
;MTDQVDGLDAFLPSTVCGFRRRGVVHVVDAGLMLLVFLVQASVLNYYIISHYSQSTLAYWWFAADFICLFVFAGTLTVAFRYFSRAADRTRRSTDEFSLSPANFISGYSPSDWGVLPLGYISWIFYAAILIGKLSVIFKSELPEQLSPNYLFGPQLLQVTIALSAVVFLLLAESHNWASHRSDRYQFVVSTCAHSGMAVLDTVSLLAVLMPKSTVRETEPPEVLMDLILGLCLVNLLLPALALFRLGLSEPSAEEKQKRLVLPFNVLNDGVHFLLVDLPFLVIRSYLWAGHNQHTSLFMMKNILGILITARSLLPDLYALCKRHKEKERKVDEPVQGENLLELKKIENGDH
;
A
#
# COMPACT_ATOMS: atom_id res chain seq x y z
N MET A 1 49.39 10.24 -39.27
CA MET A 1 47.94 10.55 -39.16
C MET A 1 47.22 9.25 -39.39
N THR A 2 46.74 8.49 -38.42
CA THR A 2 46.64 8.68 -36.96
C THR A 2 46.28 7.27 -36.47
N ASP A 3 47.27 6.55 -35.94
CA ASP A 3 47.08 5.38 -35.11
C ASP A 3 47.54 5.78 -33.69
N GLN A 4 46.88 5.25 -32.67
CA GLN A 4 46.94 5.60 -31.22
C GLN A 4 45.93 6.66 -30.76
N VAL A 5 44.70 6.24 -30.42
CA VAL A 5 44.03 6.61 -29.15
C VAL A 5 43.01 5.52 -28.76
N ASP A 6 43.45 4.26 -28.58
CA ASP A 6 42.64 3.22 -27.93
C ASP A 6 43.43 2.69 -26.74
N GLY A 7 43.30 3.35 -25.58
CA GLY A 7 44.08 2.94 -24.42
C GLY A 7 44.06 3.86 -23.20
N LEU A 8 42.96 4.59 -22.93
CA LEU A 8 42.88 5.38 -21.68
C LEU A 8 41.47 5.49 -21.04
N ASP A 9 40.53 4.60 -21.36
CA ASP A 9 39.23 4.53 -20.66
C ASP A 9 39.11 3.35 -19.68
N ALA A 10 40.21 2.67 -19.40
CA ALA A 10 40.25 1.48 -18.57
C ALA A 10 40.82 1.74 -17.18
N PHE A 11 40.43 2.80 -16.44
CA PHE A 11 40.80 2.90 -15.01
C PHE A 11 39.88 3.80 -14.16
N LEU A 12 38.55 3.70 -14.34
CA LEU A 12 37.61 4.07 -13.26
C LEU A 12 36.52 3.00 -13.18
N PRO A 13 36.26 2.40 -12.00
CA PRO A 13 35.24 1.37 -11.87
C PRO A 13 33.86 2.01 -12.01
N SER A 14 33.24 1.86 -13.18
CA SER A 14 31.87 2.24 -13.51
C SER A 14 30.83 1.75 -12.49
N THR A 15 31.19 0.76 -11.68
CA THR A 15 30.37 0.16 -10.62
C THR A 15 30.40 0.89 -9.28
N VAL A 16 31.50 1.58 -8.92
CA VAL A 16 31.59 2.38 -7.67
C VAL A 16 30.75 3.65 -7.78
N CYS A 17 30.70 4.24 -8.97
CA CYS A 17 29.84 5.38 -9.27
C CYS A 17 28.35 5.01 -9.12
N GLY A 18 27.97 3.80 -9.54
CA GLY A 18 26.62 3.27 -9.39
C GLY A 18 26.17 3.10 -7.94
N PHE A 19 27.04 2.59 -7.05
CA PHE A 19 26.71 2.40 -5.63
C PHE A 19 26.57 3.72 -4.87
N ARG A 20 27.51 4.65 -5.06
CA ARG A 20 27.44 5.99 -4.44
C ARG A 20 26.20 6.74 -4.91
N ARG A 21 25.84 6.61 -6.20
CA ARG A 21 24.60 7.18 -6.75
C ARG A 21 23.34 6.55 -6.13
N ARG A 22 23.31 5.22 -5.93
CA ARG A 22 22.17 4.51 -5.29
C ARG A 22 21.95 4.95 -3.85
N GLY A 23 23.01 5.06 -3.07
CA GLY A 23 22.90 5.50 -1.68
C GLY A 23 22.40 6.95 -1.56
N VAL A 24 22.85 7.83 -2.45
CA VAL A 24 22.39 9.23 -2.48
C VAL A 24 20.91 9.33 -2.79
N VAL A 25 20.39 8.59 -3.77
CA VAL A 25 18.96 8.63 -4.11
C VAL A 25 18.09 8.17 -2.94
N HIS A 26 18.44 7.05 -2.27
CA HIS A 26 17.69 6.61 -1.10
C HIS A 26 17.71 7.63 0.04
N VAL A 27 18.84 8.32 0.28
CA VAL A 27 18.93 9.37 1.31
C VAL A 27 18.06 10.57 0.92
N VAL A 28 18.02 10.93 -0.36
CA VAL A 28 17.17 12.02 -0.87
C VAL A 28 15.69 11.65 -0.74
N ASP A 29 15.28 10.46 -1.16
CA ASP A 29 13.88 10.00 -1.08
C ASP A 29 13.41 9.90 0.38
N ALA A 30 14.27 9.36 1.25
CA ALA A 30 14.00 9.32 2.69
C ALA A 30 13.88 10.73 3.28
N GLY A 31 14.82 11.62 2.97
CA GLY A 31 14.79 13.01 3.43
C GLY A 31 13.54 13.76 2.95
N LEU A 32 13.16 13.56 1.68
CA LEU A 32 11.95 14.14 1.10
C LEU A 32 10.70 13.58 1.75
N MET A 33 10.63 12.27 2.01
CA MET A 33 9.50 11.66 2.69
C MET A 33 9.31 12.22 4.09
N LEU A 34 10.38 12.30 4.87
CA LEU A 34 10.35 12.89 6.22
C LEU A 34 9.93 14.36 6.18
N LEU A 35 10.41 15.13 5.19
CA LEU A 35 10.02 16.53 5.02
C LEU A 35 8.53 16.66 4.70
N VAL A 36 8.02 15.89 3.73
CA VAL A 36 6.60 15.89 3.35
C VAL A 36 5.73 15.50 4.54
N PHE A 37 6.12 14.46 5.29
CA PHE A 37 5.42 14.06 6.52
C PHE A 37 5.40 15.18 7.56
N LEU A 38 6.53 15.85 7.80
CA LEU A 38 6.60 16.96 8.76
C LEU A 38 5.72 18.15 8.36
N VAL A 39 5.73 18.52 7.08
CA VAL A 39 4.84 19.57 6.55
C VAL A 39 3.39 19.17 6.77
N GLN A 40 3.02 17.95 6.39
CA GLN A 40 1.67 17.44 6.56
C GLN A 40 1.22 17.41 8.02
N ALA A 41 2.05 16.86 8.91
CA ALA A 41 1.77 16.77 10.33
C ALA A 41 1.61 18.15 10.98
N SER A 42 2.48 19.09 10.61
CA SER A 42 2.44 20.47 11.13
C SER A 42 1.16 21.19 10.72
N VAL A 43 0.76 21.07 9.45
CA VAL A 43 -0.47 21.70 8.96
C VAL A 43 -1.71 21.09 9.61
N LEU A 44 -1.80 19.75 9.75
CA LEU A 44 -2.91 19.11 10.45
C LEU A 44 -2.97 19.49 11.94
N ASN A 45 -1.83 19.58 12.63
CA ASN A 45 -1.78 20.02 14.02
C ASN A 45 -2.22 21.48 14.17
N TYR A 46 -1.84 22.34 13.22
CA TYR A 46 -2.31 23.72 13.19
C TYR A 46 -3.85 23.80 13.14
N TYR A 47 -4.51 23.02 12.28
CA TYR A 47 -5.98 22.97 12.23
C TYR A 47 -6.57 22.56 13.59
N ILE A 48 -6.08 21.47 14.18
CA ILE A 48 -6.59 20.95 15.45
C ILE A 48 -6.37 21.96 16.60
N ILE A 49 -5.19 22.56 16.70
CA ILE A 49 -4.83 23.49 17.79
C ILE A 49 -5.56 24.83 17.65
N SER A 50 -5.74 25.32 16.42
CA SER A 50 -6.44 26.58 16.19
C SER A 50 -7.87 26.55 16.76
N HIS A 51 -8.53 25.39 16.68
CA HIS A 51 -9.88 25.21 17.20
C HIS A 51 -9.92 24.77 18.65
N TYR A 52 -9.02 23.86 19.08
CA TYR A 52 -8.94 23.38 20.46
C TYR A 52 -7.88 24.12 21.30
N SER A 53 -7.72 25.42 21.11
CA SER A 53 -6.66 26.23 21.76
C SER A 53 -6.67 26.17 23.29
N GLN A 54 -7.83 25.91 23.89
CA GLN A 54 -8.04 25.82 25.34
C GLN A 54 -7.70 24.43 25.92
N SER A 55 -7.56 23.40 25.09
CA SER A 55 -7.35 22.02 25.54
C SER A 55 -5.89 21.60 25.39
N THR A 56 -5.32 21.09 26.48
CA THR A 56 -3.96 20.50 26.46
C THR A 56 -3.90 19.22 25.62
N LEU A 57 -5.04 18.57 25.35
CA LEU A 57 -5.11 17.36 24.56
C LEU A 57 -4.69 17.55 23.10
N ALA A 58 -4.89 18.74 22.54
CA ALA A 58 -4.51 19.07 21.17
C ALA A 58 -2.99 18.93 20.94
N TYR A 59 -2.17 19.15 21.98
CA TYR A 59 -0.72 19.08 21.89
C TYR A 59 -0.18 17.64 21.90
N TRP A 60 -0.94 16.64 22.38
CA TRP A 60 -0.51 15.24 22.36
C TRP A 60 -0.35 14.68 20.93
N TRP A 61 -1.01 15.29 19.94
CA TRP A 61 -0.82 14.93 18.53
C TRP A 61 0.62 15.13 18.06
N PHE A 62 1.35 16.13 18.57
CA PHE A 62 2.77 16.30 18.28
C PHE A 62 3.62 15.13 18.80
N ALA A 63 3.28 14.59 19.98
CA ALA A 63 3.99 13.44 20.51
C ALA A 63 3.78 12.20 19.63
N ALA A 64 2.55 11.98 19.16
CA ALA A 64 2.25 10.90 18.21
C ALA A 64 3.02 11.06 16.89
N ASP A 65 3.09 12.28 16.34
CA ASP A 65 3.86 12.56 15.12
C ASP A 65 5.36 12.33 15.31
N PHE A 66 5.90 12.69 16.48
CA PHE A 66 7.32 12.47 16.79
C PHE A 66 7.66 10.98 16.89
N ILE A 67 6.77 10.18 17.48
CA ILE A 67 6.91 8.72 17.48
C ILE A 67 6.85 8.19 16.04
N CYS A 68 5.91 8.67 15.23
CA CYS A 68 5.79 8.26 13.82
C CYS A 68 7.04 8.61 13.01
N LEU A 69 7.63 9.78 13.27
CA LEU A 69 8.88 10.22 12.66
C LEU A 69 10.02 9.23 12.96
N PHE A 70 10.16 8.80 14.22
CA PHE A 70 11.16 7.80 14.59
C PHE A 70 10.87 6.43 13.97
N VAL A 71 9.61 6.04 13.88
CA VAL A 71 9.23 4.80 13.18
C VAL A 71 9.67 4.88 11.72
N PHE A 72 9.36 5.95 10.99
CA PHE A 72 9.81 6.12 9.60
C PHE A 72 11.33 6.16 9.46
N ALA A 73 12.02 6.96 10.29
CA ALA A 73 13.48 7.04 10.25
C ALA A 73 14.12 5.68 10.55
N GLY A 74 13.56 4.93 11.51
CA GLY A 74 14.00 3.59 11.88
C GLY A 74 13.80 2.59 10.74
N THR A 75 12.60 2.52 10.15
CA THR A 75 12.30 1.59 9.06
C THR A 75 13.14 1.88 7.82
N LEU A 76 13.29 3.15 7.44
CA LEU A 76 14.15 3.58 6.33
C LEU A 76 15.63 3.27 6.58
N THR A 77 16.12 3.46 7.80
CA THR A 77 17.51 3.13 8.15
C THR A 77 17.76 1.63 8.06
N VAL A 78 16.81 0.81 8.52
CA VAL A 78 16.90 -0.64 8.40
C VAL A 78 16.85 -1.07 6.94
N ALA A 79 15.93 -0.51 6.14
CA ALA A 79 15.86 -0.76 4.70
C ALA A 79 17.17 -0.39 3.99
N PHE A 80 17.73 0.79 4.27
CA PHE A 80 19.01 1.23 3.71
C PHE A 80 20.16 0.29 4.07
N ARG A 81 20.25 -0.13 5.33
CA ARG A 81 21.27 -1.09 5.79
C ARG A 81 21.10 -2.45 5.13
N TYR A 82 19.86 -2.90 4.94
CA TYR A 82 19.54 -4.13 4.22
C TYR A 82 20.05 -4.06 2.77
N PHE A 83 19.68 -3.03 2.02
CA PHE A 83 20.11 -2.86 0.63
C PHE A 83 21.62 -2.68 0.49
N SER A 84 22.25 -1.93 1.40
CA SER A 84 23.71 -1.74 1.40
C SER A 84 24.44 -3.07 1.58
N ARG A 85 24.00 -3.90 2.54
CA ARG A 85 24.59 -5.23 2.79
C ARG A 85 24.30 -6.23 1.68
N ALA A 86 23.12 -6.17 1.08
CA ALA A 86 22.76 -7.01 -0.06
C ALA A 86 23.68 -6.72 -1.26
N ALA A 87 23.91 -5.44 -1.57
CA ALA A 87 24.81 -5.03 -2.65
C ALA A 87 26.27 -5.49 -2.42
N ASP A 88 26.74 -5.47 -1.17
CA ASP A 88 28.07 -5.97 -0.81
C ASP A 88 28.20 -7.50 -0.94
N ARG A 89 27.10 -8.26 -0.76
CA ARG A 89 27.09 -9.73 -0.89
C ARG A 89 26.98 -10.21 -2.33
N THR A 90 26.22 -9.52 -3.18
CA THR A 90 26.22 -9.79 -4.64
C THR A 90 27.62 -9.63 -5.26
N ARG A 91 28.53 -8.92 -4.58
CA ARG A 91 29.93 -8.76 -4.97
C ARG A 91 30.83 -9.97 -4.62
N ARG A 92 30.39 -10.92 -3.78
CA ARG A 92 31.24 -11.98 -3.22
C ARG A 92 30.94 -13.43 -3.65
N SER A 93 29.75 -13.79 -4.14
CA SER A 93 29.53 -15.09 -4.80
C SER A 93 28.14 -15.20 -5.47
N THR A 94 28.08 -16.03 -6.51
CA THR A 94 26.91 -16.50 -7.28
C THR A 94 26.07 -17.55 -6.52
N ASP A 95 25.82 -17.35 -5.23
CA ASP A 95 24.98 -18.27 -4.45
C ASP A 95 23.63 -17.64 -4.10
N GLU A 96 22.62 -18.51 -4.16
CA GLU A 96 21.17 -18.28 -4.11
C GLU A 96 20.68 -17.14 -3.22
N PHE A 97 19.79 -16.35 -3.82
CA PHE A 97 18.93 -15.34 -3.18
C PHE A 97 18.09 -15.96 -2.04
N SER A 98 18.64 -16.03 -0.84
CA SER A 98 17.93 -16.49 0.36
C SER A 98 18.27 -15.62 1.57
N LEU A 99 17.80 -14.37 1.59
CA LEU A 99 17.99 -13.49 2.74
C LEU A 99 16.67 -12.92 3.25
N SER A 100 16.00 -13.73 4.07
CA SER A 100 15.03 -13.25 5.05
C SER A 100 15.73 -12.43 6.16
N PRO A 101 15.06 -11.42 6.76
CA PRO A 101 15.59 -10.55 7.84
C PRO A 101 16.10 -11.24 9.10
N ALA A 102 15.89 -12.55 9.22
CA ALA A 102 16.18 -13.39 10.39
C ALA A 102 17.62 -13.28 10.93
N ASN A 103 18.60 -12.91 10.09
CA ASN A 103 20.01 -12.87 10.51
C ASN A 103 20.44 -11.52 11.12
N PHE A 104 19.57 -10.52 11.19
CA PHE A 104 19.93 -9.19 11.75
C PHE A 104 19.51 -9.02 13.22
N ILE A 105 18.52 -9.78 13.68
CA ILE A 105 18.06 -9.83 15.07
C ILE A 105 18.23 -11.27 15.52
N SER A 106 19.22 -11.57 16.36
CA SER A 106 19.42 -12.93 16.89
C SER A 106 18.19 -13.32 17.73
N GLY A 107 17.24 -14.04 17.13
CA GLY A 107 15.98 -14.44 17.75
C GLY A 107 14.74 -14.38 16.86
N TYR A 108 14.78 -13.75 15.68
CA TYR A 108 13.65 -13.76 14.73
C TYR A 108 13.85 -14.86 13.68
N SER A 109 13.02 -15.91 13.74
CA SER A 109 12.90 -16.93 12.69
C SER A 109 12.48 -16.27 11.36
N PRO A 110 12.82 -16.83 10.16
CA PRO A 110 12.33 -16.33 8.88
C PRO A 110 10.80 -16.46 8.86
N SER A 111 10.10 -15.47 9.38
CA SER A 111 8.66 -15.57 9.59
C SER A 111 7.95 -15.36 8.26
N ASP A 112 6.80 -15.99 8.11
CA ASP A 112 5.92 -15.96 6.95
C ASP A 112 5.35 -14.55 6.59
N TRP A 113 6.01 -13.46 7.04
CA TRP A 113 5.57 -12.07 7.00
C TRP A 113 6.33 -11.21 5.97
N GLY A 114 7.18 -11.83 5.14
CA GLY A 114 7.92 -11.16 4.06
C GLY A 114 9.28 -10.61 4.45
N VAL A 115 10.05 -10.17 3.45
CA VAL A 115 11.48 -9.81 3.59
C VAL A 115 11.72 -8.38 4.07
N LEU A 116 10.70 -7.50 4.01
CA LEU A 116 10.74 -6.18 4.62
C LEU A 116 9.41 -5.87 5.31
N PRO A 117 9.12 -6.50 6.47
CA PRO A 117 7.85 -6.30 7.15
C PRO A 117 7.65 -4.87 7.68
N LEU A 118 8.70 -4.06 7.64
CA LEU A 118 8.75 -2.72 8.20
C LEU A 118 7.96 -1.69 7.39
N GLY A 119 7.84 -1.86 6.06
CA GLY A 119 7.14 -0.91 5.20
C GLY A 119 5.65 -0.79 5.56
N TYR A 120 4.93 -1.92 5.55
CA TYR A 120 3.50 -1.93 5.88
C TYR A 120 3.23 -1.58 7.36
N ILE A 121 4.11 -1.96 8.29
CA ILE A 121 3.97 -1.59 9.72
C ILE A 121 4.06 -0.07 9.87
N SER A 122 5.05 0.56 9.24
CA SER A 122 5.21 2.01 9.32
C SER A 122 4.03 2.75 8.69
N TRP A 123 3.48 2.24 7.59
CA TRP A 123 2.26 2.79 7.00
C TRP A 123 1.04 2.64 7.91
N ILE A 124 0.80 1.47 8.51
CA ILE A 124 -0.33 1.26 9.42
C ILE A 124 -0.25 2.23 10.61
N PHE A 125 0.94 2.39 11.18
CA PHE A 125 1.15 3.31 12.29
C PHE A 125 0.86 4.77 11.91
N TYR A 126 1.40 5.20 10.77
CA TYR A 126 1.13 6.51 10.19
C TYR A 126 -0.35 6.72 9.87
N ALA A 127 -0.98 5.74 9.21
CA ALA A 127 -2.39 5.79 8.83
C ALA A 127 -3.30 5.86 10.06
N ALA A 128 -2.99 5.14 11.14
CA ALA A 128 -3.75 5.21 12.40
C ALA A 128 -3.72 6.62 13.01
N ILE A 129 -2.55 7.29 13.02
CA ILE A 129 -2.43 8.67 13.50
C ILE A 129 -3.19 9.62 12.59
N LEU A 130 -3.02 9.49 11.27
CA LEU A 130 -3.75 10.31 10.29
C LEU A 130 -5.26 10.13 10.45
N ILE A 131 -5.76 8.90 10.55
CA ILE A 131 -7.17 8.57 10.77
C ILE A 131 -7.70 9.22 12.04
N GLY A 132 -6.93 9.17 13.13
CA GLY A 132 -7.27 9.85 14.39
C GLY A 132 -7.45 11.35 14.20
N LYS A 133 -6.48 12.01 13.55
CA LYS A 133 -6.54 13.44 13.23
C LYS A 133 -7.72 13.80 12.33
N LEU A 134 -7.94 13.03 11.26
CA LEU A 134 -9.06 13.26 10.36
C LEU A 134 -10.41 13.06 11.05
N SER A 135 -10.51 12.06 11.92
CA SER A 135 -11.72 11.84 12.72
C SER A 135 -12.00 13.03 13.63
N VAL A 136 -10.98 13.57 14.30
CA VAL A 136 -11.14 14.79 15.12
C VAL A 136 -11.54 15.98 14.26
N ILE A 137 -10.88 16.19 13.12
CA ILE A 137 -11.17 17.33 12.24
C ILE A 137 -12.60 17.25 11.70
N PHE A 138 -12.99 16.13 11.06
CA PHE A 138 -14.29 16.01 10.39
C PHE A 138 -15.47 15.74 11.32
N LYS A 139 -15.27 15.26 12.55
CA LYS A 139 -16.33 15.16 13.56
C LYS A 139 -16.51 16.43 14.40
N SER A 140 -15.60 17.38 14.27
CA SER A 140 -15.73 18.69 14.91
C SER A 140 -16.35 19.69 13.93
N GLU A 141 -16.79 20.84 14.44
CA GLU A 141 -17.31 21.96 13.64
C GLU A 141 -16.18 22.68 12.85
N LEU A 142 -14.96 22.15 12.84
CA LEU A 142 -13.80 22.71 12.12
C LEU A 142 -14.06 22.94 10.62
N PRO A 143 -14.61 21.97 9.86
CA PRO A 143 -14.88 22.15 8.43
C PRO A 143 -15.82 23.32 8.15
N GLU A 144 -16.77 23.60 9.05
CA GLU A 144 -17.75 24.69 8.94
C GLU A 144 -17.18 26.07 9.21
N GLN A 145 -16.16 26.15 10.07
CA GLN A 145 -15.51 27.40 10.43
C GLN A 145 -14.42 27.81 9.42
N LEU A 146 -14.06 26.91 8.50
CA LEU A 146 -13.02 27.14 7.51
C LEU A 146 -13.51 28.01 6.36
N SER A 147 -13.10 29.27 6.36
CA SER A 147 -13.43 30.20 5.29
C SER A 147 -12.53 29.97 4.06
N PRO A 148 -13.11 29.92 2.85
CA PRO A 148 -12.37 29.60 1.61
C PRO A 148 -11.41 30.71 1.17
N ASN A 149 -11.50 31.89 1.79
CA ASN A 149 -10.70 33.07 1.43
C ASN A 149 -9.34 33.14 2.15
N TYR A 150 -9.09 32.25 3.11
CA TYR A 150 -7.81 32.20 3.82
C TYR A 150 -6.91 31.10 3.29
N LEU A 151 -5.60 31.30 3.40
CA LEU A 151 -4.59 30.33 3.00
C LEU A 151 -4.75 29.00 3.75
N PHE A 152 -5.20 29.05 5.01
CA PHE A 152 -5.56 27.87 5.81
C PHE A 152 -7.04 27.50 5.67
N GLY A 153 -7.55 27.50 4.44
CA GLY A 153 -8.92 27.12 4.14
C GLY A 153 -9.09 25.62 3.84
N PRO A 154 -10.28 25.21 3.37
CA PRO A 154 -10.58 23.82 2.99
C PRO A 154 -9.66 23.25 1.92
N GLN A 155 -9.18 24.09 0.97
CA GLN A 155 -8.30 23.64 -0.10
C GLN A 155 -6.93 23.19 0.42
N LEU A 156 -6.34 23.93 1.37
CA LEU A 156 -5.06 23.53 1.97
C LEU A 156 -5.24 22.24 2.78
N LEU A 157 -6.35 22.06 3.49
CA LEU A 157 -6.67 20.81 4.17
C LEU A 157 -6.72 19.64 3.17
N GLN A 158 -7.41 19.79 2.04
CA GLN A 158 -7.45 18.76 1.00
C GLN A 158 -6.06 18.42 0.45
N VAL A 159 -5.25 19.43 0.11
CA VAL A 159 -3.87 19.23 -0.35
C VAL A 159 -3.05 18.52 0.71
N THR A 160 -3.21 18.88 1.98
CA THR A 160 -2.51 18.27 3.12
C THR A 160 -2.87 16.80 3.28
N ILE A 161 -4.14 16.42 3.11
CA ILE A 161 -4.54 15.01 3.14
C ILE A 161 -3.95 14.29 1.91
N ALA A 162 -3.95 14.93 0.73
CA ALA A 162 -3.39 14.37 -0.50
C ALA A 162 -1.88 14.10 -0.43
N LEU A 163 -1.13 14.83 0.41
CA LEU A 163 0.29 14.55 0.67
C LEU A 163 0.53 13.12 1.17
N SER A 164 -0.47 12.46 1.76
CA SER A 164 -0.36 11.04 2.14
C SER A 164 -0.08 10.12 0.95
N ALA A 165 -0.52 10.46 -0.26
CA ALA A 165 -0.18 9.71 -1.48
C ALA A 165 1.31 9.84 -1.83
N VAL A 166 1.88 11.02 -1.59
CA VAL A 166 3.32 11.29 -1.79
C VAL A 166 4.15 10.56 -0.74
N VAL A 167 3.70 10.58 0.53
CA VAL A 167 4.34 9.80 1.61
C VAL A 167 4.32 8.32 1.27
N PHE A 168 3.20 7.79 0.78
CA PHE A 168 3.09 6.39 0.36
C PHE A 168 4.09 6.05 -0.75
N LEU A 169 4.11 6.85 -1.82
CA LEU A 169 5.02 6.67 -2.96
C LEU A 169 6.48 6.59 -2.49
N LEU A 170 6.92 7.60 -1.74
CA LEU A 170 8.31 7.67 -1.27
C LEU A 170 8.64 6.53 -0.29
N LEU A 171 7.69 6.12 0.55
CA LEU A 171 7.84 4.98 1.45
C LEU A 171 8.00 3.67 0.66
N ALA A 172 7.14 3.44 -0.33
CA ALA A 172 7.13 2.24 -1.15
C ALA A 172 8.41 2.13 -1.99
N GLU A 173 8.84 3.21 -2.63
CA GLU A 173 10.07 3.24 -3.44
C GLU A 173 11.32 3.09 -2.57
N SER A 174 11.39 3.75 -1.41
CA SER A 174 12.52 3.62 -0.48
C SER A 174 12.68 2.18 0.05
N HIS A 175 11.56 1.45 0.23
CA HIS A 175 11.58 0.07 0.73
C HIS A 175 11.69 -1.00 -0.36
N ASN A 176 11.44 -0.69 -1.63
CA ASN A 176 11.38 -1.66 -2.71
C ASN A 176 12.28 -1.28 -3.89
N TRP A 177 13.56 -1.06 -3.58
CA TRP A 177 14.54 -0.72 -4.60
C TRP A 177 14.69 -1.84 -5.64
N ALA A 178 14.31 -1.55 -6.88
CA ALA A 178 14.41 -2.46 -8.02
C ALA A 178 15.00 -1.75 -9.23
N SER A 179 15.72 -2.48 -10.09
CA SER A 179 16.26 -1.88 -11.32
C SER A 179 15.12 -1.42 -12.25
N HIS A 180 15.27 -0.27 -12.90
CA HIS A 180 14.24 0.40 -13.72
C HIS A 180 13.63 -0.45 -14.85
N ARG A 181 14.23 -1.59 -15.21
CA ARG A 181 13.72 -2.54 -16.22
C ARG A 181 13.29 -3.90 -15.67
N SER A 182 13.29 -4.09 -14.35
CA SER A 182 12.82 -5.33 -13.76
C SER A 182 11.30 -5.33 -13.60
N ASP A 183 10.69 -6.50 -13.72
CA ASP A 183 9.25 -6.71 -13.50
C ASP A 183 8.82 -6.24 -12.09
N ARG A 184 9.70 -6.39 -11.10
CA ARG A 184 9.51 -5.88 -9.74
C ARG A 184 9.35 -4.35 -9.70
N TYR A 185 10.13 -3.61 -10.48
CA TYR A 185 10.01 -2.15 -10.53
C TYR A 185 8.67 -1.72 -11.15
N GLN A 186 8.26 -2.37 -12.24
CA GLN A 186 6.95 -2.10 -12.84
C GLN A 186 5.80 -2.41 -11.88
N PHE A 187 5.93 -3.51 -11.12
CA PHE A 187 4.97 -3.86 -10.09
C PHE A 187 4.90 -2.79 -8.98
N VAL A 188 6.05 -2.36 -8.43
CA VAL A 188 6.11 -1.27 -7.43
C VAL A 188 5.46 0.01 -7.95
N VAL A 189 5.81 0.46 -9.15
CA VAL A 189 5.26 1.69 -9.75
C VAL A 189 3.75 1.56 -9.95
N SER A 190 3.27 0.42 -10.46
CA SER A 190 1.84 0.16 -10.62
C SER A 190 1.11 0.18 -9.28
N THR A 191 1.70 -0.40 -8.23
CA THR A 191 1.15 -0.39 -6.87
C THR A 191 1.09 1.03 -6.31
N CYS A 192 2.16 1.82 -6.48
CA CYS A 192 2.20 3.21 -6.06
C CYS A 192 1.14 4.07 -6.77
N ALA A 193 0.98 3.89 -8.09
CA ALA A 193 -0.06 4.58 -8.85
C ALA A 193 -1.46 4.20 -8.37
N HIS A 194 -1.72 2.91 -8.16
CA HIS A 194 -3.02 2.43 -7.70
C HIS A 194 -3.37 2.94 -6.28
N SER A 195 -2.47 2.77 -5.31
CA SER A 195 -2.68 3.25 -3.94
C SER A 195 -2.71 4.78 -3.85
N GLY A 196 -1.87 5.48 -4.62
CA GLY A 196 -1.89 6.94 -4.69
C GLY A 196 -3.22 7.47 -5.24
N MET A 197 -3.75 6.87 -6.31
CA MET A 197 -5.08 7.19 -6.81
C MET A 197 -6.18 6.91 -5.80
N ALA A 198 -6.09 5.81 -5.04
CA ALA A 198 -7.06 5.51 -3.98
C ALA A 198 -7.04 6.59 -2.88
N VAL A 199 -5.86 7.06 -2.47
CA VAL A 199 -5.73 8.16 -1.51
C VAL A 199 -6.34 9.47 -2.05
N LEU A 200 -6.06 9.84 -3.30
CA LEU A 200 -6.67 11.03 -3.92
C LEU A 200 -8.19 10.91 -4.01
N ASP A 201 -8.69 9.69 -4.19
CA ASP A 201 -10.12 9.40 -4.19
C ASP A 201 -10.75 9.60 -2.80
N THR A 202 -10.03 9.25 -1.73
CA THR A 202 -10.42 9.61 -0.35
C THR A 202 -10.51 11.13 -0.17
N VAL A 203 -9.52 11.89 -0.66
CA VAL A 203 -9.55 13.36 -0.52
C VAL A 203 -10.75 13.96 -1.22
N SER A 204 -11.07 13.49 -2.44
CA SER A 204 -12.21 14.02 -3.19
C SER A 204 -13.55 13.70 -2.53
N LEU A 205 -13.67 12.55 -1.87
CA LEU A 205 -14.89 12.19 -1.15
C LEU A 205 -15.00 12.93 0.19
N LEU A 206 -13.90 13.10 0.92
CA LEU A 206 -13.86 13.94 2.13
C LEU A 206 -14.17 15.42 1.85
N ALA A 207 -13.82 15.91 0.66
CA ALA A 207 -14.16 17.28 0.25
C ALA A 207 -15.68 17.52 0.17
N VAL A 208 -16.50 16.48 -0.02
CA VAL A 208 -17.96 16.59 0.02
C VAL A 208 -18.46 16.89 1.43
N LEU A 209 -17.73 16.46 2.47
CA LEU A 209 -18.06 16.74 3.87
C LEU A 209 -17.69 18.18 4.27
N MET A 210 -16.96 18.91 3.43
CA MET A 210 -16.63 20.30 3.69
C MET A 210 -17.77 21.19 3.17
N PRO A 211 -18.25 22.14 3.97
CA PRO A 211 -19.35 23.00 3.57
C PRO A 211 -18.96 23.86 2.38
N LYS A 212 -19.89 23.96 1.43
CA LYS A 212 -19.74 24.82 0.26
C LYS A 212 -20.34 26.18 0.54
N SER A 213 -19.64 27.23 0.13
CA SER A 213 -20.06 28.63 0.26
C SER A 213 -21.31 29.01 -0.55
N THR A 214 -21.96 28.07 -1.24
CA THR A 214 -23.14 28.32 -2.09
C THR A 214 -24.42 27.77 -1.46
N VAL A 215 -25.30 28.71 -1.10
CA VAL A 215 -26.54 28.67 -0.31
C VAL A 215 -27.65 27.69 -0.79
N ARG A 216 -27.38 26.74 -1.70
CA ARG A 216 -28.45 25.98 -2.39
C ARG A 216 -28.31 24.46 -2.49
N GLU A 217 -27.36 23.85 -1.80
CA GLU A 217 -27.28 22.39 -1.78
C GLU A 217 -27.83 21.86 -0.46
N THR A 218 -28.86 21.01 -0.54
CA THR A 218 -29.39 20.27 0.61
C THR A 218 -28.25 19.44 1.20
N GLU A 219 -27.97 19.61 2.49
CA GLU A 219 -26.93 18.82 3.14
C GLU A 219 -27.31 17.33 3.15
N PRO A 220 -26.35 16.42 2.93
CA PRO A 220 -26.62 15.00 3.05
C PRO A 220 -26.98 14.63 4.50
N PRO A 221 -27.76 13.56 4.74
CA PRO A 221 -28.06 13.10 6.08
C PRO A 221 -26.77 12.82 6.90
N GLU A 222 -26.75 13.13 8.19
CA GLU A 222 -25.59 12.90 9.07
C GLU A 222 -25.06 11.45 9.01
N VAL A 223 -25.97 10.47 8.94
CA VAL A 223 -25.63 9.04 8.80
C VAL A 223 -24.80 8.77 7.54
N LEU A 224 -25.12 9.46 6.43
CA LEU A 224 -24.37 9.34 5.19
C LEU A 224 -22.98 9.99 5.32
N MET A 225 -22.88 11.11 6.05
CA MET A 225 -21.60 11.76 6.31
C MET A 225 -20.66 10.88 7.16
N ASP A 226 -21.17 10.27 8.22
CA ASP A 226 -20.43 9.32 9.04
C ASP A 226 -20.00 8.08 8.25
N LEU A 227 -20.88 7.57 7.37
CA LEU A 227 -20.56 6.45 6.48
C LEU A 227 -19.44 6.82 5.50
N ILE A 228 -19.53 8.00 4.87
CA ILE A 228 -18.49 8.52 3.96
C ILE A 228 -17.16 8.62 4.69
N LEU A 229 -17.16 9.22 5.89
CA LEU A 229 -15.95 9.35 6.71
C LEU A 229 -15.38 7.96 7.02
N GLY A 230 -16.19 7.03 7.53
CA GLY A 230 -15.75 5.66 7.85
C GLY A 230 -15.10 4.96 6.66
N LEU A 231 -15.73 5.02 5.48
CA LEU A 231 -15.20 4.43 4.25
C LEU A 231 -13.89 5.09 3.79
N CYS A 232 -13.78 6.41 3.90
CA CYS A 232 -12.56 7.16 3.61
C CYS A 232 -11.40 6.75 4.53
N LEU A 233 -11.66 6.57 5.82
CA LEU A 233 -10.67 6.17 6.81
C LEU A 233 -10.20 4.73 6.58
N VAL A 234 -11.12 3.81 6.25
CA VAL A 234 -10.76 2.43 5.85
C VAL A 234 -9.88 2.43 4.61
N ASN A 235 -10.20 3.26 3.61
CA ASN A 235 -9.41 3.34 2.37
C ASN A 235 -7.97 3.82 2.61
N LEU A 236 -7.70 4.62 3.66
CA LEU A 236 -6.33 5.01 4.05
C LEU A 236 -5.50 3.86 4.62
N LEU A 237 -6.14 2.78 5.10
CA LEU A 237 -5.44 1.58 5.59
C LEU A 237 -5.05 0.62 4.47
N LEU A 238 -5.78 0.60 3.36
CA LEU A 238 -5.56 -0.36 2.27
C LEU A 238 -4.17 -0.32 1.61
N PRO A 239 -3.47 0.83 1.51
CA PRO A 239 -2.10 0.84 1.03
C PRO A 239 -1.15 -0.03 1.90
N ALA A 240 -1.52 -0.36 3.15
CA ALA A 240 -0.79 -1.37 3.94
C ALA A 240 -0.81 -2.76 3.29
N LEU A 241 -1.96 -3.19 2.74
CA LEU A 241 -2.09 -4.47 2.05
C LEU A 241 -1.25 -4.50 0.77
N ALA A 242 -1.21 -3.36 0.08
CA ALA A 242 -0.36 -3.18 -1.09
C ALA A 242 1.14 -3.31 -0.75
N LEU A 243 1.59 -2.68 0.34
CA LEU A 243 2.97 -2.82 0.84
C LEU A 243 3.27 -4.24 1.32
N PHE A 244 2.31 -4.90 1.97
CA PHE A 244 2.44 -6.29 2.39
C PHE A 244 2.60 -7.21 1.17
N ARG A 245 1.82 -6.98 0.10
CA ARG A 245 1.96 -7.68 -1.18
C ARG A 245 3.36 -7.51 -1.78
N LEU A 246 3.90 -6.28 -1.76
CA LEU A 246 5.26 -5.99 -2.22
C LEU A 246 6.31 -6.76 -1.40
N GLY A 247 6.10 -6.89 -0.08
CA GLY A 247 6.96 -7.68 0.80
C GLY A 247 6.94 -9.20 0.55
N LEU A 248 5.88 -9.72 -0.08
CA LEU A 248 5.69 -11.13 -0.42
C LEU A 248 6.11 -11.49 -1.86
N SER A 249 6.42 -10.51 -2.72
CA SER A 249 6.63 -10.74 -4.16
C SER A 249 8.02 -11.30 -4.52
N GLU A 250 8.65 -12.06 -3.62
CA GLU A 250 9.91 -12.77 -3.91
C GLU A 250 9.67 -14.21 -4.36
N PRO A 251 10.53 -14.79 -5.23
CA PRO A 251 10.30 -16.10 -5.85
C PRO A 251 10.00 -17.23 -4.86
N SER A 252 10.65 -17.21 -3.70
CA SER A 252 10.45 -18.20 -2.62
C SER A 252 9.09 -18.07 -1.91
N ALA A 253 8.57 -16.84 -1.80
CA ALA A 253 7.26 -16.56 -1.24
C ALA A 253 6.14 -16.78 -2.27
N GLU A 254 6.42 -16.62 -3.57
CA GLU A 254 5.47 -16.88 -4.65
C GLU A 254 5.10 -18.37 -4.75
N GLU A 255 6.08 -19.28 -4.56
CA GLU A 255 5.83 -20.72 -4.49
C GLU A 255 4.99 -21.11 -3.27
N LYS A 256 5.23 -20.47 -2.11
CA LYS A 256 4.40 -20.64 -0.91
C LYS A 256 2.98 -20.08 -1.13
N GLN A 257 2.84 -18.93 -1.79
CA GLN A 257 1.54 -18.31 -2.10
C GLN A 257 0.69 -19.20 -3.02
N LYS A 258 1.33 -19.90 -3.98
CA LYS A 258 0.65 -20.88 -4.85
C LYS A 258 0.06 -22.08 -4.08
N ARG A 259 0.52 -22.34 -2.85
CA ARG A 259 0.01 -23.41 -1.96
C ARG A 259 -1.16 -22.97 -1.06
N LEU A 260 -1.46 -21.68 -0.96
CA LEU A 260 -2.62 -21.18 -0.20
C LEU A 260 -3.93 -21.50 -0.95
N VAL A 261 -5.00 -21.74 -0.19
CA VAL A 261 -6.35 -22.05 -0.71
C VAL A 261 -6.93 -20.87 -1.50
N LEU A 262 -6.59 -19.64 -1.11
CA LEU A 262 -6.93 -18.42 -1.84
C LEU A 262 -5.65 -17.61 -2.08
N PRO A 263 -5.27 -17.30 -3.35
CA PRO A 263 -4.12 -16.48 -3.63
C PRO A 263 -4.36 -15.07 -3.09
N PHE A 264 -3.36 -14.53 -2.38
CA PHE A 264 -3.44 -13.21 -1.74
C PHE A 264 -3.86 -12.08 -2.71
N ASN A 265 -3.52 -12.20 -3.99
CA ASN A 265 -3.94 -11.27 -5.04
C ASN A 265 -5.47 -11.17 -5.16
N VAL A 266 -6.17 -12.31 -5.18
CA VAL A 266 -7.64 -12.36 -5.27
C VAL A 266 -8.28 -11.75 -4.03
N LEU A 267 -7.69 -12.01 -2.85
CA LEU A 267 -8.16 -11.42 -1.60
C LEU A 267 -7.99 -9.89 -1.60
N ASN A 268 -6.78 -9.41 -1.94
CA ASN A 268 -6.46 -7.99 -1.99
C ASN A 268 -7.39 -7.24 -2.96
N ASP A 269 -7.52 -7.76 -4.17
CA ASP A 269 -8.33 -7.13 -5.23
C ASP A 269 -9.83 -7.19 -4.88
N GLY A 270 -10.28 -8.28 -4.26
CA GLY A 270 -11.65 -8.41 -3.74
C GLY A 270 -11.96 -7.42 -2.61
N VAL A 271 -11.02 -7.21 -1.69
CA VAL A 271 -11.15 -6.22 -0.60
C VAL A 271 -11.26 -4.80 -1.16
N HIS A 272 -10.40 -4.44 -2.13
CA HIS A 272 -10.46 -3.14 -2.78
C HIS A 272 -11.79 -2.93 -3.53
N PHE A 273 -12.24 -3.94 -4.27
CA PHE A 273 -13.51 -3.91 -4.98
C PHE A 273 -14.71 -3.70 -4.03
N LEU A 274 -14.80 -4.50 -2.96
CA LEU A 274 -15.95 -4.51 -2.06
C LEU A 274 -15.99 -3.33 -1.09
N LEU A 275 -14.83 -2.89 -0.57
CA LEU A 275 -14.77 -1.84 0.46
C LEU A 275 -14.60 -0.43 -0.10
N VAL A 276 -14.12 -0.28 -1.33
CA VAL A 276 -13.81 1.04 -1.90
C VAL A 276 -14.58 1.29 -3.18
N ASP A 277 -14.25 0.59 -4.26
CA ASP A 277 -14.71 0.99 -5.58
C ASP A 277 -16.24 0.91 -5.70
N LEU A 278 -16.85 -0.16 -5.18
CA LEU A 278 -18.31 -0.31 -5.18
C LEU A 278 -19.01 0.69 -4.23
N PRO A 279 -18.65 0.80 -2.92
CA PRO A 279 -19.28 1.77 -2.03
C PRO A 279 -19.10 3.22 -2.50
N PHE A 280 -17.90 3.60 -2.96
CA PHE A 280 -17.64 4.97 -3.42
C PHE A 280 -18.42 5.28 -4.70
N LEU A 281 -18.60 4.30 -5.59
CA LEU A 281 -19.46 4.46 -6.78
C LEU A 281 -20.93 4.70 -6.38
N VAL A 282 -21.47 3.89 -5.46
CA VAL A 282 -22.86 4.03 -4.98
C VAL A 282 -23.07 5.41 -4.36
N ILE A 283 -22.17 5.82 -3.45
CA ILE A 283 -22.24 7.14 -2.78
C ILE A 283 -22.16 8.27 -3.80
N ARG A 284 -21.21 8.22 -4.74
CA ARG A 284 -21.08 9.27 -5.76
C ARG A 284 -22.28 9.32 -6.70
N SER A 285 -22.87 8.19 -7.02
CA SER A 285 -24.08 8.13 -7.85
C SER A 285 -25.27 8.76 -7.12
N TYR A 286 -25.41 8.49 -5.82
CA TYR A 286 -26.41 9.13 -4.96
C TYR A 286 -26.21 10.65 -4.86
N LEU A 287 -24.98 11.09 -4.57
CA LEU A 287 -24.62 12.51 -4.48
C LEU A 287 -24.79 13.25 -5.82
N TRP A 288 -24.48 12.59 -6.94
CA TRP A 288 -24.67 13.17 -8.26
C TRP A 288 -26.15 13.32 -8.61
N ALA A 289 -26.96 12.28 -8.38
CA ALA A 289 -28.39 12.28 -8.69
C ALA A 289 -29.22 13.19 -7.78
N GLY A 290 -28.89 13.24 -6.47
CA GLY A 290 -29.66 13.95 -5.46
C GLY A 290 -29.15 15.35 -5.10
N HIS A 291 -27.85 15.61 -5.24
CA HIS A 291 -27.19 16.81 -4.69
C HIS A 291 -26.38 17.61 -5.73
N ASN A 292 -26.51 17.31 -7.03
CA ASN A 292 -25.82 18.00 -8.13
C ASN A 292 -24.30 18.14 -7.96
N GLN A 293 -23.66 17.20 -7.25
CA GLN A 293 -22.23 17.20 -7.03
C GLN A 293 -21.47 16.88 -8.34
N HIS A 294 -20.48 17.70 -8.69
CA HIS A 294 -19.61 17.46 -9.86
C HIS A 294 -18.55 16.37 -9.55
N THR A 295 -18.97 15.10 -9.49
CA THR A 295 -18.12 13.94 -9.12
C THR A 295 -17.86 12.97 -10.28
N SER A 296 -18.15 13.38 -11.53
CA SER A 296 -18.17 12.49 -12.70
C SER A 296 -16.84 11.81 -13.03
N LEU A 297 -15.70 12.50 -12.86
CA LEU A 297 -14.38 11.92 -13.14
C LEU A 297 -14.02 10.79 -12.17
N PHE A 298 -14.26 11.01 -10.87
CA PHE A 298 -14.02 9.99 -9.84
C PHE A 298 -15.02 8.84 -9.91
N MET A 299 -16.26 9.12 -10.35
CA MET A 299 -17.24 8.09 -10.67
C MET A 299 -16.74 7.18 -11.81
N MET A 300 -16.21 7.76 -12.89
CA MET A 300 -15.63 6.99 -13.99
C MET A 300 -14.41 6.17 -13.56
N LYS A 301 -13.53 6.71 -12.69
CA LYS A 301 -12.43 5.95 -12.08
C LYS A 301 -12.93 4.69 -11.39
N ASN A 302 -14.00 4.79 -10.59
CA ASN A 302 -14.53 3.62 -9.86
C ASN A 302 -15.15 2.60 -10.81
N ILE A 303 -15.87 3.04 -11.85
CA ILE A 303 -16.40 2.15 -12.90
C ILE A 303 -15.26 1.42 -13.60
N LEU A 304 -14.19 2.13 -13.99
CA LEU A 304 -13.02 1.52 -14.61
C LEU A 304 -12.31 0.55 -13.65
N GLY A 305 -12.15 0.92 -12.37
CA GLY A 305 -11.59 0.07 -11.32
C GLY A 305 -12.35 -1.25 -11.17
N ILE A 306 -13.69 -1.17 -11.14
CA ILE A 306 -14.58 -2.34 -11.12
C ILE A 306 -14.38 -3.21 -12.36
N LEU A 307 -14.36 -2.62 -13.56
CA LEU A 307 -14.22 -3.38 -14.81
C LEU A 307 -12.85 -4.06 -14.93
N ILE A 308 -11.78 -3.37 -14.53
CA ILE A 308 -10.42 -3.92 -14.53
C ILE A 308 -10.32 -5.06 -13.52
N THR A 309 -10.80 -4.83 -12.29
CA THR A 309 -10.75 -5.83 -11.21
C THR A 309 -11.63 -7.05 -11.53
N ALA A 310 -12.81 -6.85 -12.10
CA ALA A 310 -13.64 -7.97 -12.56
C ALA A 310 -12.92 -8.80 -13.64
N ARG A 311 -12.27 -8.16 -14.61
CA ARG A 311 -11.50 -8.85 -15.65
C ARG A 311 -10.27 -9.58 -15.12
N SER A 312 -9.59 -9.06 -14.10
CA SER A 312 -8.44 -9.73 -13.49
C SER A 312 -8.86 -10.87 -12.56
N LEU A 313 -9.96 -10.73 -11.82
CA LEU A 313 -10.44 -11.73 -10.87
C LEU A 313 -11.10 -12.95 -11.53
N LEU A 314 -11.80 -12.77 -12.66
CA LEU A 314 -12.50 -13.85 -13.36
C LEU A 314 -11.62 -15.07 -13.71
N PRO A 315 -10.45 -14.92 -14.37
CA PRO A 315 -9.60 -16.06 -14.69
C PRO A 315 -9.05 -16.75 -13.43
N ASP A 316 -8.71 -15.99 -12.39
CA ASP A 316 -8.19 -16.52 -11.14
C ASP A 316 -9.27 -17.31 -10.37
N LEU A 317 -10.49 -16.78 -10.29
CA LEU A 317 -11.64 -17.47 -9.72
C LEU A 317 -11.99 -18.73 -10.51
N TYR A 318 -11.95 -18.67 -11.85
CA TYR A 318 -12.17 -19.84 -12.70
C TYR A 318 -11.12 -20.93 -12.43
N ALA A 319 -9.84 -20.56 -12.32
CA ALA A 319 -8.77 -21.49 -12.00
C ALA A 319 -8.94 -22.12 -10.61
N LEU A 320 -9.39 -21.35 -9.62
CA LEU A 320 -9.69 -21.85 -8.27
C LEU A 320 -10.86 -22.83 -8.25
N CYS A 321 -11.97 -22.50 -8.93
CA CYS A 321 -13.11 -23.40 -9.09
C CYS A 321 -12.71 -24.71 -9.77
N LYS A 322 -11.86 -24.64 -10.80
CA LYS A 322 -11.33 -25.84 -11.47
C LYS A 322 -10.51 -26.71 -10.51
N ARG A 323 -9.61 -26.11 -9.73
CA ARG A 323 -8.79 -26.82 -8.71
C ARG A 323 -9.64 -27.46 -7.62
N HIS A 324 -10.68 -26.78 -7.15
CA HIS A 324 -11.61 -27.33 -6.16
C HIS A 324 -12.32 -28.57 -6.70
N LYS A 325 -12.85 -28.48 -7.93
CA LYS A 325 -13.54 -29.58 -8.60
C LYS A 325 -12.63 -30.78 -8.88
N GLU A 326 -11.36 -30.55 -9.22
CA GLU A 326 -10.36 -31.62 -9.37
C GLU A 326 -10.00 -32.28 -8.03
N LYS A 327 -9.99 -31.51 -6.94
CA LYS A 327 -9.72 -32.04 -5.59
C LYS A 327 -10.88 -32.88 -5.08
N GLU A 328 -12.12 -32.45 -5.29
CA GLU A 328 -13.32 -33.25 -5.00
C GLU A 328 -13.31 -34.58 -5.77
N ARG A 329 -13.01 -34.54 -7.09
CA ARG A 329 -12.94 -35.75 -7.91
C ARG A 329 -11.89 -36.76 -7.43
N LYS A 330 -10.77 -36.32 -6.85
CA LYS A 330 -9.73 -37.20 -6.27
C LYS A 330 -10.08 -37.77 -4.89
N VAL A 331 -10.99 -37.12 -4.16
CA VAL A 331 -11.51 -37.61 -2.89
C VAL A 331 -12.63 -38.63 -3.13
N ASP A 332 -13.39 -38.47 -4.21
CA ASP A 332 -14.48 -39.35 -4.61
C ASP A 332 -14.03 -40.55 -5.48
N GLU A 333 -12.76 -40.66 -5.87
CA GLU A 333 -12.18 -41.93 -6.34
C GLU A 333 -11.88 -42.79 -5.10
N PRO A 334 -12.74 -43.77 -4.74
CA PRO A 334 -12.40 -44.68 -3.66
C PRO A 334 -11.10 -45.41 -4.02
N VAL A 335 -10.35 -45.76 -2.98
CA VAL A 335 -9.17 -46.62 -2.99
C VAL A 335 -9.51 -47.97 -3.67
N GLN A 336 -9.60 -47.96 -4.99
CA GLN A 336 -9.88 -49.14 -5.81
C GLN A 336 -8.57 -49.84 -6.20
N GLY A 337 -7.43 -49.18 -5.94
CA GLY A 337 -6.08 -49.74 -6.10
C GLY A 337 -5.63 -50.65 -4.96
N GLU A 338 -5.95 -50.36 -3.69
CA GLU A 338 -5.54 -51.24 -2.57
C GLU A 338 -6.40 -52.51 -2.51
N ASN A 339 -7.71 -52.40 -2.77
CA ASN A 339 -8.58 -53.58 -2.83
C ASN A 339 -8.23 -54.53 -3.99
N LEU A 340 -7.71 -54.04 -5.12
CA LEU A 340 -7.27 -54.90 -6.23
C LEU A 340 -5.96 -55.63 -5.93
N LEU A 341 -5.09 -55.04 -5.10
CA LEU A 341 -3.83 -55.65 -4.63
C LEU A 341 -4.07 -56.67 -3.51
N GLU A 342 -5.02 -56.44 -2.62
CA GLU A 342 -5.47 -57.43 -1.64
C GLU A 342 -6.19 -58.60 -2.32
N LEU A 343 -7.07 -58.35 -3.30
CA LEU A 343 -7.72 -59.41 -4.07
C LEU A 343 -6.72 -60.25 -4.86
N LYS A 344 -5.68 -59.64 -5.46
CA LYS A 344 -4.60 -60.40 -6.11
C LYS A 344 -3.70 -61.17 -5.14
N LYS A 345 -3.50 -60.71 -3.90
CA LYS A 345 -2.78 -61.47 -2.88
C LYS A 345 -3.56 -62.70 -2.42
N ILE A 346 -4.88 -62.59 -2.32
CA ILE A 346 -5.76 -63.72 -1.99
C ILE A 346 -5.85 -64.72 -3.16
N GLU A 347 -5.84 -64.25 -4.40
CA GLU A 347 -5.88 -65.10 -5.60
C GLU A 347 -4.56 -65.84 -5.88
N ASN A 348 -3.42 -65.27 -5.46
CA ASN A 348 -2.09 -65.89 -5.64
C ASN A 348 -1.69 -66.87 -4.53
N GLY A 349 -2.52 -67.13 -3.53
CA GLY A 349 -2.39 -68.30 -2.67
C GLY A 349 -1.10 -68.41 -1.85
N ASP A 350 -0.57 -67.30 -1.32
CA ASP A 350 0.46 -67.35 -0.28
C ASP A 350 -0.21 -67.32 1.10
N HIS A 351 -0.39 -68.51 1.68
CA HIS A 351 -0.66 -68.70 3.10
C HIS A 351 0.64 -68.80 3.89
#